data_AF-A0AAN0VHP4-F1
#
_entry.id   AF-A0AAN0VHP4-F1
#
_cell.length_a   1.000
_cell.length_b   1.000
_cell.length_c   1.000
_cell.angle_alpha   90.00
_cell.angle_beta   90.00
_cell.angle_gamma   90.00
#
_symmetry.space_group_name_H-M   'P 1'
#
loop_
_entity.id
_entity.type
_entity.pdbx_description
1 polymer ?
#
loop_
_entity_poly.entity_id
_entity_poly.type
_entity_poly.pdbx_seq_one_letter_code
_entity_poly.pdbx_strand_id
1 'polypeptide(L)'
;MTGNNAGSVVFQQFFQSLNDFANVMDAFSTSDTYGKIMGTGLTVTMRNIAKFCDVPFDAPANPQRKYVVLTRGKSHISQPELMELMAEASPMFAETGAQTFRFARIMTGNNAGDFLLGVTYPSMSEIEATYDAIASNPVAAKIYNALDVNLRTIIKVQSTAM
;
A
#
# COMPACT_ATOMS: atom_id res chain seq x y z
N MET A 1 -8.88 -2.06 -9.04
CA MET A 1 -9.96 -3.01 -9.40
C MET A 1 -11.27 -2.65 -8.73
N THR A 2 -11.25 -2.07 -7.54
CA THR A 2 -12.45 -1.83 -6.71
C THR A 2 -12.59 -0.36 -6.31
N GLY A 3 -13.77 0.02 -5.82
CA GLY A 3 -14.08 1.38 -5.35
C GLY A 3 -14.30 2.39 -6.49
N ASN A 4 -14.39 3.66 -6.14
CA ASN A 4 -14.75 4.74 -7.08
C ASN A 4 -13.71 4.98 -8.20
N ASN A 5 -12.49 4.44 -8.05
CA ASN A 5 -11.42 4.52 -9.04
C ASN A 5 -11.21 3.18 -9.77
N ALA A 6 -12.21 2.30 -9.79
CA ALA A 6 -12.14 1.08 -10.59
C ALA A 6 -11.93 1.43 -12.08
N GLY A 7 -11.03 0.71 -12.76
CA GLY A 7 -10.61 1.01 -14.13
C GLY A 7 -9.39 1.93 -14.24
N SER A 8 -9.08 2.73 -13.20
CA SER A 8 -7.86 3.54 -13.16
C SER A 8 -6.60 2.70 -12.97
N VAL A 9 -5.47 3.24 -13.41
CA VAL A 9 -4.12 2.66 -13.21
C VAL A 9 -3.44 3.37 -12.04
N VAL A 10 -2.72 2.59 -11.21
CA VAL A 10 -1.91 3.10 -10.12
C VAL A 10 -0.45 2.76 -10.38
N PHE A 11 0.43 3.75 -10.20
CA PHE A 11 1.88 3.59 -10.26
C PHE A 11 2.48 3.88 -8.89
N GLN A 12 3.13 2.88 -8.28
CA GLN A 12 3.75 2.98 -6.95
C GLN A 12 5.26 2.93 -7.10
N GLN A 13 5.95 3.85 -6.44
CA GLN A 13 7.40 3.96 -6.45
C GLN A 13 7.90 4.07 -5.02
N PHE A 14 9.03 3.43 -4.74
CA PHE A 14 9.64 3.40 -3.42
C PHE A 14 11.04 4.01 -3.52
N PHE A 15 11.30 4.99 -2.66
CA PHE A 15 12.54 5.78 -2.66
C PHE A 15 13.15 5.77 -1.27
N GLN A 16 14.47 5.87 -1.20
CA GLN A 16 15.16 6.07 0.08
C GLN A 16 15.11 7.53 0.53
N SER A 17 15.06 8.47 -0.41
CA SER A 17 14.99 9.90 -0.13
C SER A 17 14.05 10.66 -1.06
N LEU A 18 13.64 11.86 -0.63
CA LEU A 18 12.91 12.79 -1.51
C LEU A 18 13.80 13.34 -2.64
N ASN A 19 15.13 13.29 -2.50
CA ASN A 19 16.05 13.64 -3.57
C ASN A 19 15.97 12.62 -4.71
N ASP A 20 15.89 11.33 -4.41
CA ASP A 20 15.70 10.29 -5.42
C ASP A 20 14.38 10.46 -6.17
N PHE A 21 13.32 10.84 -5.44
CA PHE A 21 12.04 11.20 -6.05
C PHE A 21 12.17 12.41 -6.99
N ALA A 22 12.84 13.49 -6.56
CA ALA A 22 13.08 14.67 -7.38
C ALA A 22 13.82 14.32 -8.68
N ASN A 23 14.88 13.52 -8.58
CA ASN A 23 15.65 13.05 -9.75
C ASN A 23 14.76 12.29 -10.76
N VAL A 24 13.81 11.47 -10.29
CA VAL A 24 12.86 10.77 -11.18
C VAL A 24 11.88 11.74 -11.83
N MET A 25 11.42 12.75 -11.09
CA MET A 25 10.54 13.78 -11.65
C MET A 25 11.24 14.57 -12.77
N ASP A 26 12.52 14.90 -12.59
CA ASP A 26 13.34 15.53 -13.63
C ASP A 26 13.52 14.58 -14.82
N ALA A 27 13.79 13.29 -14.59
CA ALA A 27 13.91 12.31 -15.66
C ALA A 27 12.61 12.12 -16.47
N PHE A 28 11.43 12.22 -15.85
CA PHE A 28 10.16 12.19 -16.57
C PHE A 28 9.99 13.36 -17.53
N SER A 29 10.57 14.53 -17.23
CA SER A 29 10.46 15.70 -18.11
C SER A 29 11.19 15.54 -19.45
N THR A 30 12.18 14.65 -19.50
CA THR A 30 13.02 14.40 -20.68
C THR A 30 12.88 12.98 -21.25
N SER A 31 12.04 12.13 -20.65
CA SER A 31 11.87 10.75 -21.08
C SER A 31 10.93 10.62 -22.28
N ASP A 32 11.45 10.17 -23.42
CA ASP A 32 10.65 9.84 -24.61
C ASP A 32 9.56 8.80 -24.33
N THR A 33 9.88 7.76 -23.55
CA THR A 33 8.93 6.71 -23.19
C THR A 33 7.78 7.27 -22.35
N TYR A 34 8.09 8.08 -21.33
CA TYR A 34 7.06 8.72 -20.52
C TYR A 34 6.20 9.68 -21.37
N GLY A 35 6.83 10.45 -22.26
CA GLY A 35 6.14 11.32 -23.22
C GLY A 35 5.15 10.54 -24.11
N LYS A 36 5.56 9.38 -24.64
CA LYS A 36 4.67 8.49 -25.42
C LYS A 36 3.49 7.98 -24.60
N ILE A 37 3.69 7.60 -23.34
CA ILE A 37 2.61 7.16 -22.46
C ILE A 37 1.61 8.30 -22.24
N MET A 38 2.07 9.51 -21.93
CA MET A 38 1.19 10.67 -21.77
C MET A 38 0.45 11.02 -23.08
N GLY A 39 1.11 10.84 -24.23
CA GLY A 39 0.51 11.01 -25.56
C GLY A 39 -0.65 10.05 -25.89
N THR A 40 -0.87 8.99 -25.10
CA THR A 40 -2.04 8.10 -25.24
C THR A 40 -3.35 8.74 -24.74
N GLY A 41 -3.28 9.91 -24.10
CA GLY A 41 -4.41 10.55 -23.42
C GLY A 41 -4.55 10.16 -21.94
N LEU A 42 -3.62 9.34 -21.42
CA LEU A 42 -3.55 9.05 -19.99
C LEU A 42 -3.36 10.36 -19.20
N THR A 43 -4.20 10.57 -18.20
CA THR A 43 -4.14 11.74 -17.31
C THR A 43 -3.83 11.32 -15.88
N VAL A 44 -2.84 11.97 -15.26
CA VAL A 44 -2.56 11.80 -13.83
C VAL A 44 -3.55 12.63 -13.03
N THR A 45 -4.52 11.97 -12.40
CA THR A 45 -5.57 12.64 -11.60
C THR A 45 -5.20 12.81 -10.14
N MET A 46 -4.23 12.03 -9.64
CA MET A 46 -3.77 12.06 -8.25
C MET A 46 -2.32 11.58 -8.14
N ARG A 47 -1.54 12.28 -7.31
CA ARG A 47 -0.23 11.84 -6.84
C ARG A 47 -0.07 12.26 -5.39
N ASN A 48 0.32 11.33 -4.53
CA ASN A 48 0.62 11.60 -3.13
C ASN A 48 1.90 10.92 -2.69
N ILE A 49 2.52 11.48 -1.65
CA ILE A 49 3.72 10.93 -1.02
C ILE A 49 3.31 10.40 0.35
N ALA A 50 3.82 9.22 0.70
CA ALA A 50 3.70 8.66 2.03
C ALA A 50 5.10 8.32 2.57
N LYS A 51 5.30 8.55 3.87
CA LYS A 51 6.54 8.20 4.58
C LYS A 51 6.35 6.83 5.23
N PHE A 52 7.26 5.90 4.99
CA PHE A 52 7.23 4.60 5.65
C PHE A 52 7.41 4.71 7.17
N CYS A 53 6.68 3.85 7.86
CA CYS A 53 6.85 3.55 9.27
C CYS A 53 7.55 2.19 9.36
N ASP A 54 8.59 2.10 10.20
CA ASP A 54 9.39 0.88 10.34
C ASP A 54 8.62 -0.16 11.14
N VAL A 55 7.79 -0.94 10.45
CA VAL A 55 7.10 -2.11 11.00
C VAL A 55 7.78 -3.37 10.46
N PRO A 56 8.30 -4.28 11.31
CA PRO A 56 8.96 -5.49 10.86
C PRO A 56 7.96 -6.43 10.18
N PHE A 57 8.42 -7.11 9.15
CA PHE A 57 7.67 -8.15 8.45
C PHE A 57 8.64 -9.12 7.79
N ASP A 58 8.46 -10.42 8.05
CA ASP A 58 9.25 -11.46 7.43
C ASP A 58 8.67 -11.80 6.04
N ALA A 59 9.35 -11.33 4.99
CA ALA A 59 8.89 -11.51 3.63
C ALA A 59 9.44 -12.83 3.04
N PRO A 60 8.63 -13.59 2.28
CA PRO A 60 9.13 -14.79 1.62
C PRO A 60 10.22 -14.43 0.60
N ALA A 61 11.21 -15.30 0.45
CA ALA A 61 12.38 -15.07 -0.40
C ALA A 61 12.04 -14.79 -1.88
N ASN A 62 11.01 -15.45 -2.42
CA ASN A 62 10.60 -15.36 -3.84
C ASN A 62 9.11 -15.01 -3.97
N PRO A 63 8.72 -13.75 -3.70
CA PRO A 63 7.32 -13.34 -3.65
C PRO A 63 6.70 -13.21 -5.05
N GLN A 64 5.55 -13.85 -5.24
CA GLN A 64 4.74 -13.82 -6.46
C GLN A 64 3.58 -12.82 -6.33
N ARG A 65 3.88 -11.51 -6.39
CA ARG A 65 2.93 -10.45 -6.04
C ARG A 65 1.93 -10.20 -7.17
N LYS A 66 0.71 -10.76 -7.07
CA LYS A 66 -0.35 -10.55 -8.09
C LYS A 66 -1.38 -9.50 -7.68
N TYR A 67 -1.55 -9.28 -6.39
CA TYR A 67 -2.51 -8.32 -5.85
C TYR A 67 -1.87 -7.44 -4.78
N VAL A 68 -2.37 -6.21 -4.68
CA VAL A 68 -2.08 -5.29 -3.56
C VAL A 68 -3.40 -4.89 -2.93
N VAL A 69 -3.52 -5.06 -1.61
CA VAL A 69 -4.60 -4.46 -0.83
C VAL A 69 -4.06 -3.19 -0.21
N LEU A 70 -4.65 -2.05 -0.57
CA LEU A 70 -4.39 -0.76 0.08
C LEU A 70 -5.53 -0.46 1.04
N THR A 71 -5.22 -0.29 2.32
CA THR A 71 -6.15 0.16 3.36
C THR A 71 -5.67 1.49 3.91
N ARG A 72 -6.54 2.49 3.96
CA ARG A 72 -6.26 3.80 4.55
C ARG A 72 -7.19 4.04 5.74
N GLY A 73 -6.65 4.61 6.81
CA GLY A 73 -7.44 4.99 7.97
C GLY A 73 -6.83 6.14 8.76
N LYS A 74 -7.70 6.83 9.51
CA LYS A 74 -7.31 7.90 10.42
C LYS A 74 -7.14 7.33 11.83
N SER A 75 -5.98 7.55 12.45
CA SER A 75 -5.69 7.05 13.80
C SER A 75 -6.24 7.96 14.88
N HIS A 76 -6.77 7.37 15.94
CA HIS A 76 -7.14 8.04 17.20
C HIS A 76 -6.07 7.93 18.28
N ILE A 77 -5.09 7.03 18.08
CA ILE A 77 -3.94 6.83 18.97
C ILE A 77 -2.67 7.40 18.33
N SER A 78 -1.59 7.48 19.12
CA SER A 78 -0.31 7.98 18.63
C SER A 78 0.32 7.03 17.59
N GLN A 79 1.19 7.58 16.74
CA GLN A 79 1.90 6.78 15.73
C GLN A 79 2.74 5.64 16.35
N PRO A 80 3.52 5.85 17.43
CA PRO A 80 4.28 4.76 18.06
C PRO A 80 3.40 3.62 18.55
N GLU A 81 2.32 3.93 19.27
CA GLU A 81 1.37 2.90 19.77
C GLU A 81 0.73 2.13 18.62
N LEU A 82 0.34 2.81 17.53
CA LEU A 82 -0.19 2.13 16.36
C LEU A 82 0.87 1.25 15.68
N MET A 83 2.12 1.70 15.60
CA MET A 83 3.22 0.90 15.04
C MET A 83 3.47 -0.37 15.85
N GLU A 84 3.39 -0.33 17.18
CA GLU A 84 3.49 -1.50 18.04
C GLU A 84 2.40 -2.53 17.74
N LEU A 85 1.14 -2.08 17.65
CA LEU A 85 0.02 -2.95 17.27
C LEU A 85 0.20 -3.55 15.87
N MET A 86 0.67 -2.75 14.91
CA MET A 86 0.93 -3.22 13.55
C MET A 86 2.07 -4.24 13.50
N ALA A 87 3.11 -4.08 14.32
CA ALA A 87 4.20 -5.04 14.46
C ALA A 87 3.73 -6.34 15.11
N GLU A 88 2.88 -6.27 16.13
CA GLU A 88 2.26 -7.44 16.78
C GLU A 88 1.34 -8.21 15.81
N ALA A 89 0.64 -7.50 14.92
CA ALA A 89 -0.25 -8.13 13.93
C ALA A 89 0.48 -8.68 12.70
N SER A 90 1.68 -8.17 12.36
CA SER A 90 2.36 -8.48 11.10
C SER A 90 2.65 -9.98 10.86
N PRO A 91 2.97 -10.82 11.88
CA PRO A 91 3.18 -12.25 11.69
C PRO A 91 1.93 -12.97 11.17
N MET A 92 0.74 -12.60 11.66
CA MET A 92 -0.52 -13.20 11.20
C MET A 92 -0.74 -12.99 9.70
N PHE A 93 -0.38 -11.80 9.17
CA PHE A 93 -0.44 -11.56 7.73
C PHE A 93 0.51 -12.49 6.96
N ALA A 94 1.72 -12.73 7.48
CA ALA A 94 2.67 -13.64 6.85
C ALA A 94 2.15 -15.09 6.85
N GLU A 95 1.58 -15.54 7.97
CA GLU A 95 0.98 -16.88 8.13
C GLU A 95 -0.18 -17.13 7.16
N THR A 96 -0.93 -16.09 6.79
CA THR A 96 -2.06 -16.18 5.84
C THR A 96 -1.67 -15.91 4.39
N GLY A 97 -0.38 -15.79 4.09
CA GLY A 97 0.15 -15.72 2.72
C GLY A 97 0.40 -14.30 2.18
N ALA A 98 0.42 -13.28 3.03
CA ALA A 98 0.95 -11.97 2.64
C ALA A 98 2.44 -12.06 2.28
N GLN A 99 2.85 -11.30 1.27
CA GLN A 99 4.21 -11.31 0.73
C GLN A 99 5.00 -10.04 1.01
N THR A 100 4.31 -8.97 1.38
CA THR A 100 4.90 -7.73 1.89
C THR A 100 3.91 -7.07 2.82
N PHE A 101 4.41 -6.37 3.83
CA PHE A 101 3.60 -5.52 4.70
C PHE A 101 4.27 -4.16 4.82
N ARG A 102 3.66 -3.13 4.26
CA ARG A 102 4.23 -1.77 4.23
C ARG A 102 3.25 -0.80 4.87
N PHE A 103 3.65 -0.25 6.01
CA PHE A 103 2.88 0.73 6.74
C PHE A 103 3.48 2.12 6.55
N ALA A 104 2.66 3.12 6.27
CA ALA A 104 3.12 4.47 5.97
C ALA A 104 2.13 5.53 6.45
N ARG A 105 2.61 6.76 6.60
CA ARG A 105 1.78 7.95 6.85
C ARG A 105 1.75 8.84 5.62
N ILE A 106 0.56 9.23 5.18
CA ILE A 106 0.39 10.10 4.01
C ILE A 106 0.84 11.51 4.37
N MET A 107 1.74 12.08 3.56
CA MET A 107 2.37 13.37 3.80
C MET A 107 1.73 14.51 2.98
N THR A 108 0.99 14.20 1.92
CA THR A 108 0.44 15.19 0.98
C THR A 108 -1.01 14.92 0.61
N GLY A 109 -1.65 15.91 -0.01
CA GLY A 109 -3.02 15.80 -0.54
C GLY A 109 -4.11 15.86 0.53
N ASN A 110 -5.35 15.61 0.11
CA ASN A 110 -6.54 15.82 0.95
C ASN A 110 -6.64 14.86 2.15
N ASN A 111 -5.82 13.82 2.18
CA ASN A 111 -5.76 12.82 3.25
C ASN A 111 -4.40 12.81 3.96
N ALA A 112 -3.64 13.92 3.88
CA ALA A 112 -2.42 14.08 4.64
C ALA A 112 -2.70 13.85 6.14
N GLY A 113 -1.84 13.06 6.79
CA GLY A 113 -2.00 12.64 8.17
C GLY A 113 -2.58 11.24 8.35
N ASP A 114 -3.39 10.74 7.41
CA ASP A 114 -3.92 9.37 7.45
C ASP A 114 -2.79 8.34 7.32
N PHE A 115 -3.02 7.15 7.86
CA PHE A 115 -2.15 5.99 7.67
C PHE A 115 -2.58 5.16 6.48
N LEU A 116 -1.61 4.57 5.78
CA LEU A 116 -1.79 3.71 4.63
C LEU A 116 -1.04 2.40 4.88
N LEU A 117 -1.78 1.29 4.84
CA LEU A 117 -1.25 -0.06 4.82
C LEU A 117 -1.34 -0.61 3.40
N GLY A 118 -0.20 -1.03 2.85
CA GLY A 118 -0.11 -1.79 1.61
C GLY A 118 0.38 -3.21 1.88
N VAL A 119 -0.44 -4.20 1.52
CA VAL A 119 -0.10 -5.62 1.66
C VAL A 119 -0.21 -6.30 0.29
N THR A 120 0.79 -7.10 -0.07
CA THR A 120 0.78 -7.82 -1.36
C THR A 120 0.50 -9.30 -1.18
N TYR A 121 -0.20 -9.90 -2.15
CA TYR A 121 -0.66 -11.29 -2.08
C TYR A 121 -0.50 -12.00 -3.43
N PRO A 122 -0.32 -13.34 -3.42
CA PRO A 122 -0.25 -14.14 -4.62
C PRO A 122 -1.61 -14.47 -5.25
N SER A 123 -2.69 -14.50 -4.47
CA SER A 123 -4.03 -14.70 -4.99
C SER A 123 -5.10 -14.00 -4.14
N MET A 124 -6.35 -14.06 -4.58
CA MET A 124 -7.50 -13.57 -3.81
C MET A 124 -7.82 -14.50 -2.63
N SER A 125 -7.45 -15.79 -2.70
CA SER A 125 -7.68 -16.75 -1.62
C SER A 125 -6.81 -16.45 -0.39
N GLU A 126 -5.55 -16.02 -0.56
CA GLU A 126 -4.74 -15.56 0.57
C GLU A 126 -5.25 -14.23 1.14
N ILE A 127 -5.87 -13.37 0.32
CA ILE A 127 -6.57 -12.18 0.82
C ILE A 127 -7.73 -12.61 1.71
N GLU A 128 -8.59 -13.51 1.25
CA GLU A 128 -9.72 -14.05 2.02
C GLU A 128 -9.26 -14.66 3.34
N ALA A 129 -8.29 -15.57 3.30
CA ALA A 129 -7.73 -16.20 4.50
C ALA A 129 -7.18 -15.18 5.51
N THR A 130 -6.56 -14.10 5.02
CA THR A 130 -6.07 -13.02 5.89
C THR A 130 -7.22 -12.28 6.57
N TYR A 131 -8.30 -11.98 5.84
CA TYR A 131 -9.46 -11.29 6.41
C TYR A 131 -10.26 -12.19 7.36
N ASP A 132 -10.32 -13.50 7.13
CA ASP A 132 -10.88 -14.48 8.08
C ASP A 132 -10.06 -14.50 9.39
N ALA A 133 -8.73 -14.54 9.29
CA ALA A 133 -7.85 -14.47 10.46
C ALA A 133 -8.02 -13.14 11.21
N ILE A 134 -8.09 -12.01 10.50
CA ILE A 134 -8.36 -10.69 11.06
C ILE A 134 -9.66 -10.67 11.89
N ALA A 135 -10.73 -11.30 11.40
CA ALA A 135 -12.04 -11.27 12.06
C ALA A 135 -12.02 -11.91 13.46
N SER A 136 -11.10 -12.84 13.71
CA SER A 136 -10.95 -13.55 14.99
C SER A 136 -9.76 -13.05 15.82
N ASN A 137 -8.91 -12.18 15.29
CA ASN A 137 -7.66 -11.78 15.92
C ASN A 137 -7.85 -10.59 16.89
N PRO A 138 -7.51 -10.74 18.19
CA PRO A 138 -7.72 -9.68 19.19
C PRO A 138 -6.82 -8.45 18.96
N VAL A 139 -5.63 -8.61 18.39
CA VAL A 139 -4.74 -7.49 18.03
C VAL A 139 -5.33 -6.71 16.86
N ALA A 140 -5.84 -7.41 15.85
CA ALA A 140 -6.55 -6.78 14.75
C ALA A 140 -7.77 -5.99 15.24
N ALA A 141 -8.55 -6.53 16.18
CA ALA A 141 -9.66 -5.80 16.80
C ALA A 141 -9.20 -4.49 17.48
N LYS A 142 -8.06 -4.49 18.19
CA LYS A 142 -7.48 -3.25 18.75
C LYS A 142 -7.11 -2.25 17.67
N ILE A 143 -6.50 -2.71 16.56
CA ILE A 143 -6.14 -1.86 15.43
C ILE A 143 -7.40 -1.21 14.82
N TYR A 144 -8.47 -1.97 14.61
CA TYR A 144 -9.74 -1.43 14.09
C TYR A 144 -10.39 -0.44 15.06
N ASN A 145 -10.29 -0.67 16.37
CA ASN A 145 -10.78 0.28 17.36
C ASN A 145 -9.94 1.58 17.39
N ALA A 146 -8.68 1.50 17.00
CA ALA A 146 -7.75 2.63 16.95
C ALA A 146 -7.81 3.43 15.64
N LEU A 147 -8.48 2.91 14.59
CA LEU A 147 -8.48 3.47 13.24
C LEU A 147 -9.88 3.60 12.64
N ASP A 148 -10.21 4.80 12.17
CA ASP A 148 -11.32 4.98 11.23
C ASP A 148 -10.86 4.58 9.83
N VAL A 149 -11.07 3.32 9.45
CA VAL A 149 -10.81 2.85 8.09
C VAL A 149 -11.76 3.54 7.12
N ASN A 150 -11.20 4.38 6.24
CA ASN A 150 -11.97 5.24 5.34
C ASN A 150 -11.76 4.90 3.86
N LEU A 151 -10.85 3.98 3.55
CA LEU A 151 -10.69 3.40 2.22
C LEU A 151 -10.06 2.01 2.30
N ARG A 152 -10.58 1.09 1.49
CA ARG A 152 -9.94 -0.19 1.19
C ARG A 152 -10.14 -0.53 -0.28
N THR A 153 -9.06 -0.90 -0.96
CA THR A 153 -9.12 -1.23 -2.39
C THR A 153 -8.13 -2.32 -2.75
N ILE A 154 -8.49 -3.10 -3.77
CA ILE A 154 -7.64 -4.15 -4.35
C ILE A 154 -7.13 -3.67 -5.71
N ILE A 155 -5.83 -3.82 -5.91
CA ILE A 155 -5.11 -3.52 -7.14
C ILE A 155 -4.58 -4.84 -7.70
N LYS A 156 -4.80 -5.10 -9.00
CA LYS A 156 -4.13 -6.18 -9.72
C LYS A 156 -2.78 -5.68 -10.19
N VAL A 157 -1.72 -6.38 -9.85
CA VAL A 157 -0.39 -6.12 -10.40
C VAL A 157 -0.40 -6.59 -11.85
N GLN A 158 -0.05 -5.68 -12.75
CA GLN A 158 0.18 -6.02 -14.15
C GLN A 158 1.65 -6.34 -14.29
N SER A 159 1.98 -7.63 -14.48
CA SER A 159 3.26 -8.03 -15.03
C SER A 159 3.03 -8.41 -16.49
N THR A 160 3.82 -7.83 -17.39
CA THR A 160 4.08 -8.49 -18.66
C THR A 160 5.06 -9.62 -18.34
N ALA A 161 4.67 -10.86 -18.59
CA ALA A 161 5.67 -11.91 -18.72
C ALA A 161 6.66 -11.44 -19.80
N MET A 162 7.93 -11.33 -19.43
CA MET A 162 9.03 -11.35 -20.40
C MET A 162 9.48 -12.79 -20.55
#